data_AF-A0A9N9SBD0-F1
#
_entry.id   AF-A0A9N9SBD0-F1
#
_cell.length_a   1.000
_cell.length_b   1.000
_cell.length_c   1.000
_cell.angle_alpha   90.00
_cell.angle_beta   90.00
_cell.angle_gamma   90.00
#
_symmetry.space_group_name_H-M   'P 1'
#
loop_
_entity.id
_entity.type
_entity.pdbx_description
1 polymer ?
#
loop_
_entity_poly.entity_id
_entity_poly.type
_entity_poly.pdbx_seq_one_letter_code
_entity_poly.pdbx_strand_id
1 'polypeptide(L)'
;MPNFSPRSILEDLNMDDEFMEVFDRYKERELDPAEMDLKIQADRVIYVINRCLAKLYILAHLPFLLKNDAELLRKYMKPMEVLFVLELLNSWGTNFNTSRYEKTFEYYEYLKEIDPKNGNYIPLSTKQSDTTLRPSAAPKDAFEATDPYIANMIDLLFYNKCLQPVIKTAKNPRVDRNIMSIIKQFQELREIAKKTLYVTGDEEEALDKELRRAFKSNDLLAAIIDDLKEELEKQRKELGDQLNEKVKIFEMYHEKMENIKEDFQQQYSNILHESEKIMMHKSNESEIRQAELAEDAKKLIAQYETLLDDHLNQEKISRSKRFKAETQLQNWLTKFDQDIGDKQGQYEKLKQEYDEKKAETEKLEELLEEQEDEYISLMEEKRVEEERIYNEMAYHLLINRAARKIQRYWRAYRERRAKRKGKKGKGGKKSRFEFKAPRIIVTRTSDPNVALGTDKKIKQHVFESLSNPNSEVFTKKESTPIF
;
A
#
# COMPACT_ATOMS: atom_id res chain seq x y z
N MET A 1 -41.78 -24.97 -1.80
CA MET A 1 -42.75 -24.80 -0.70
C MET A 1 -44.12 -25.19 -1.21
N PRO A 2 -44.63 -26.40 -0.90
CA PRO A 2 -46.04 -26.72 -1.14
C PRO A 2 -46.90 -26.01 -0.08
N ASN A 3 -47.98 -25.36 -0.51
CA ASN A 3 -48.92 -24.71 0.40
C ASN A 3 -49.78 -25.77 1.10
N PHE A 4 -49.36 -26.20 2.30
CA PHE A 4 -50.23 -26.93 3.22
C PHE A 4 -51.26 -25.96 3.80
N SER A 5 -52.45 -25.91 3.20
CA SER A 5 -53.63 -25.34 3.86
C SER A 5 -54.11 -26.36 4.90
N PRO A 6 -54.09 -26.07 6.21
CA PRO A 6 -54.65 -26.99 7.19
C PRO A 6 -56.16 -27.06 6.97
N ARG A 7 -56.65 -28.23 6.52
CA ARG A 7 -58.08 -28.54 6.64
C ARG A 7 -58.41 -28.55 8.12
N SER A 8 -59.38 -27.72 8.52
CA SER A 8 -59.75 -27.57 9.91
C SER A 8 -60.51 -28.81 10.36
N ILE A 9 -59.90 -29.60 11.26
CA ILE A 9 -60.52 -30.80 11.87
C ILE A 9 -61.78 -30.44 12.68
N LEU A 10 -62.04 -29.14 12.92
CA LEU A 10 -63.29 -28.63 13.48
C LEU A 10 -64.51 -28.76 12.54
N GLU A 11 -64.33 -28.99 11.24
CA GLU A 11 -65.48 -29.20 10.31
C GLU A 11 -66.14 -30.59 10.50
N ASP A 12 -65.43 -31.57 11.05
CA ASP A 12 -65.97 -32.91 11.37
C ASP A 12 -66.55 -32.99 12.80
N LEU A 13 -66.48 -31.89 13.57
CA LEU A 13 -67.16 -31.73 14.87
C LEU A 13 -68.46 -30.93 14.71
N ASN A 14 -69.30 -31.33 13.75
CA ASN A 14 -70.73 -31.05 13.85
C ASN A 14 -71.24 -31.71 15.13
N MET A 15 -71.46 -30.90 16.17
CA MET A 15 -72.19 -31.31 17.36
C MET A 15 -73.59 -31.72 16.91
N ASP A 16 -73.91 -33.02 16.97
CA ASP A 16 -75.18 -33.55 16.49
C ASP A 16 -76.35 -32.71 17.02
N ASP A 17 -77.23 -32.24 16.13
CA ASP A 17 -78.45 -31.50 16.50
C ASP A 17 -79.32 -32.33 17.48
N GLU A 18 -79.19 -33.65 17.43
CA GLU A 18 -79.76 -34.64 18.38
C GLU A 18 -79.36 -34.37 19.85
N PHE A 19 -78.19 -33.76 20.12
CA PHE A 19 -77.73 -33.45 21.48
C PHE A 19 -78.49 -32.28 22.11
N MET A 20 -78.71 -31.19 21.36
CA MET A 20 -79.51 -30.05 21.82
C MET A 20 -80.97 -30.47 22.01
N GLU A 21 -81.50 -31.30 21.12
CA GLU A 21 -82.88 -31.78 21.17
C GLU A 21 -83.15 -32.76 22.34
N VAL A 22 -82.11 -33.36 22.93
CA VAL A 22 -82.21 -34.12 24.19
C VAL A 22 -82.15 -33.19 25.40
N PHE A 23 -81.27 -32.19 25.39
CA PHE A 23 -81.09 -31.28 26.54
C PHE A 23 -82.35 -30.42 26.80
N ASP A 24 -82.98 -29.91 25.73
CA ASP A 24 -84.21 -29.12 25.87
C ASP A 24 -85.42 -30.00 26.30
N ARG A 25 -85.45 -31.30 25.97
CA ARG A 25 -86.51 -32.23 26.43
C ARG A 25 -86.52 -32.49 27.94
N TYR A 26 -85.40 -32.32 28.64
CA TYR A 26 -85.33 -32.49 30.10
C TYR A 26 -85.56 -31.20 30.89
N LYS A 27 -85.53 -30.04 30.23
CA LYS A 27 -85.62 -28.74 30.91
C LYS A 27 -87.06 -28.29 31.22
N GLU A 28 -88.04 -28.82 30.49
CA GLU A 28 -89.46 -28.44 30.57
C GLU A 28 -90.42 -29.62 30.74
N ARG A 29 -89.95 -30.78 31.24
CA ARG A 29 -90.86 -31.85 31.67
C ARG A 29 -91.63 -31.44 32.93
N GLU A 30 -92.95 -31.43 32.84
CA GLU A 30 -93.80 -31.54 34.02
C GLU A 30 -93.47 -32.88 34.70
N LEU A 31 -93.02 -32.85 35.96
CA LEU A 31 -92.64 -34.06 36.68
C LEU A 31 -93.84 -35.01 36.79
N ASP A 32 -93.61 -36.27 36.46
CA ASP A 32 -94.62 -37.32 36.60
C ASP A 32 -95.08 -37.41 38.08
N PRO A 33 -96.34 -37.75 38.39
CA PRO A 33 -96.78 -37.86 39.78
C PRO A 33 -95.91 -38.77 40.65
N ALA A 34 -95.30 -39.82 40.07
CA ALA A 34 -94.35 -40.67 40.79
C ALA A 34 -93.00 -39.95 41.10
N GLU A 35 -92.50 -39.14 40.17
CA GLU A 35 -91.30 -38.30 40.38
C GLU A 35 -91.56 -37.18 41.40
N MET A 36 -92.77 -36.60 41.38
CA MET A 36 -93.20 -35.62 42.36
C MET A 36 -93.30 -36.23 43.76
N ASP A 37 -93.84 -37.45 43.89
CA ASP A 37 -93.86 -38.21 45.15
C ASP A 37 -92.45 -38.57 45.64
N LEU A 38 -91.55 -39.00 44.74
CA LEU A 38 -90.14 -39.22 45.05
C LEU A 38 -89.46 -37.95 45.60
N LYS A 39 -89.71 -36.80 44.97
CA LYS A 39 -89.21 -35.49 45.41
C LYS A 39 -89.77 -35.07 46.77
N ILE A 40 -91.05 -35.32 47.02
CA ILE A 40 -91.69 -35.09 48.34
C ILE A 40 -91.08 -36.03 49.41
N GLN A 41 -90.74 -37.27 49.06
CA GLN A 41 -90.05 -38.18 49.96
C GLN A 41 -88.59 -37.74 50.21
N ALA A 42 -87.87 -37.28 49.19
CA ALA A 42 -86.55 -36.67 49.31
C ALA A 42 -86.56 -35.46 50.27
N ASP A 43 -87.50 -34.54 50.07
CA ASP A 43 -87.70 -33.38 50.95
C ASP A 43 -88.00 -33.79 52.40
N ARG A 44 -88.82 -34.82 52.62
CA ARG A 44 -89.10 -35.37 53.96
C ARG A 44 -87.84 -35.96 54.61
N VAL A 45 -87.06 -36.75 53.88
CA VAL A 45 -85.81 -37.36 54.37
C VAL A 45 -84.79 -36.27 54.70
N ILE A 46 -84.61 -35.29 53.81
CA ILE A 46 -83.71 -34.15 54.02
C ILE A 46 -84.18 -33.27 55.20
N TYR A 47 -85.49 -33.06 55.37
CA TYR A 47 -86.05 -32.37 56.53
C TYR A 47 -85.74 -33.09 57.84
N VAL A 48 -85.88 -34.43 57.88
CA VAL A 48 -85.52 -35.24 59.05
C VAL A 48 -84.01 -35.14 59.34
N ILE A 49 -83.15 -35.28 58.34
CA ILE A 49 -81.68 -35.15 58.49
C ILE A 49 -81.31 -33.75 59.01
N ASN A 50 -81.89 -32.69 58.45
CA ASN A 50 -81.67 -31.31 58.90
C ASN A 50 -82.15 -31.09 60.36
N ARG A 51 -83.27 -31.70 60.74
CA ARG A 51 -83.81 -31.64 62.12
C ARG A 51 -82.92 -32.39 63.11
N CYS A 52 -82.40 -33.56 62.73
CA CYS A 52 -81.44 -34.32 63.52
C CYS A 52 -80.11 -33.56 63.68
N LEU A 53 -79.57 -32.99 62.60
CA LEU A 53 -78.40 -32.10 62.64
C LEU A 53 -78.62 -30.94 63.61
N ALA A 54 -79.77 -30.26 63.55
CA ALA A 54 -80.08 -29.15 64.44
C ALA A 54 -80.19 -29.57 65.92
N LYS A 55 -80.71 -30.77 66.22
CA LYS A 55 -80.69 -31.33 67.59
C LYS A 55 -79.27 -31.69 68.05
N LEU A 56 -78.46 -32.33 67.20
CA LEU A 56 -77.06 -32.67 67.49
C LEU A 56 -76.22 -31.41 67.73
N TYR A 57 -76.47 -30.32 67.01
CA TYR A 57 -75.85 -29.03 67.26
C TYR A 57 -76.16 -28.47 68.66
N ILE A 58 -77.36 -28.67 69.19
CA ILE A 58 -77.69 -28.23 70.57
C ILE A 58 -77.00 -29.13 71.59
N LEU A 59 -77.00 -30.44 71.37
CA LEU A 59 -76.30 -31.40 72.23
C LEU A 59 -74.79 -31.08 72.31
N ALA A 60 -74.17 -30.73 71.19
CA ALA A 60 -72.78 -30.26 71.12
C ALA A 60 -72.51 -29.03 72.01
N HIS A 61 -73.50 -28.15 72.18
CA HIS A 61 -73.40 -26.94 73.00
C HIS A 61 -73.89 -27.16 74.45
N LEU A 62 -74.34 -28.36 74.83
CA LEU A 62 -74.78 -28.64 76.20
C LEU A 62 -73.69 -28.33 77.27
N PRO A 63 -72.40 -28.65 77.08
CA PRO A 63 -71.33 -28.26 78.02
C PRO A 63 -71.13 -26.73 78.15
N PHE A 64 -71.57 -25.94 77.17
CA PHE A 64 -71.58 -24.47 77.26
C PHE A 64 -72.66 -23.98 78.21
N LEU A 65 -73.87 -24.50 78.02
CA LEU A 65 -75.07 -24.10 78.74
C LEU A 65 -74.99 -24.45 80.23
N LEU A 66 -74.24 -25.50 80.55
CA LEU A 66 -73.99 -26.00 81.91
C LEU A 66 -72.79 -25.34 82.62
N LYS A 67 -72.02 -24.49 81.94
CA LYS A 67 -70.89 -23.78 82.55
C LYS A 67 -71.40 -22.80 83.61
N ASN A 68 -70.61 -22.61 84.68
CA ASN A 68 -70.95 -21.79 85.86
C ASN A 68 -72.30 -22.20 86.49
N ASP A 69 -72.43 -23.43 86.98
CA ASP A 69 -73.66 -23.97 87.59
C ASP A 69 -74.95 -23.74 86.75
N ALA A 70 -74.79 -23.77 85.43
CA ALA A 70 -75.83 -23.49 84.44
C ALA A 70 -76.48 -22.09 84.52
N GLU A 71 -75.72 -21.04 84.87
CA GLU A 71 -76.14 -19.62 84.81
C GLU A 71 -76.90 -19.25 83.53
N LEU A 72 -76.50 -19.80 82.37
CA LEU A 72 -77.14 -19.53 81.10
C LEU A 72 -78.53 -20.19 80.99
N LEU A 73 -78.71 -21.42 81.47
CA LEU A 73 -80.03 -22.04 81.54
C LEU A 73 -80.94 -21.27 82.52
N ARG A 74 -80.41 -20.89 83.69
CA ARG A 74 -81.13 -20.08 84.70
C ARG A 74 -81.67 -18.74 84.17
N LYS A 75 -81.03 -18.16 83.15
CA LYS A 75 -81.43 -16.88 82.55
C LYS A 75 -82.53 -17.01 81.48
N TYR A 76 -82.63 -18.17 80.82
CA TYR A 76 -83.44 -18.32 79.59
C TYR A 76 -84.47 -19.48 79.63
N MET A 77 -84.50 -20.28 80.70
CA MET A 77 -85.51 -21.32 80.97
C MET A 77 -86.24 -21.05 82.29
N LYS A 78 -87.43 -21.62 82.45
CA LYS A 78 -88.17 -21.52 83.71
C LYS A 78 -87.44 -22.27 84.83
N PRO A 79 -87.55 -21.86 86.11
CA PRO A 79 -86.88 -22.55 87.23
C PRO A 79 -87.15 -24.07 87.27
N MET A 80 -88.37 -24.50 86.96
CA MET A 80 -88.76 -25.92 86.89
C MET A 80 -88.06 -26.68 85.75
N GLU A 81 -87.98 -26.08 84.56
CA GLU A 81 -87.28 -26.65 83.41
C GLU A 81 -85.78 -26.79 83.70
N VAL A 82 -85.17 -25.76 84.31
CA VAL A 82 -83.77 -25.78 84.73
C VAL A 82 -83.52 -26.85 85.79
N LEU A 83 -84.42 -27.01 86.77
CA LEU A 83 -84.27 -28.02 87.80
C LEU A 83 -84.40 -29.43 87.25
N PHE A 84 -85.34 -29.68 86.33
CA PHE A 84 -85.46 -30.95 85.62
C PHE A 84 -84.15 -31.30 84.88
N VAL A 85 -83.60 -30.35 84.10
CA VAL A 85 -82.33 -30.56 83.38
C VAL A 85 -81.17 -30.83 84.35
N LEU A 86 -81.06 -30.08 85.46
CA LEU A 86 -79.99 -30.26 86.45
C LEU A 86 -80.12 -31.54 87.27
N GLU A 87 -81.33 -31.95 87.65
CA GLU A 87 -81.57 -33.20 88.39
C GLU A 87 -81.31 -34.42 87.50
N LEU A 88 -81.68 -34.36 86.21
CA LEU A 88 -81.36 -35.40 85.22
C LEU A 88 -79.85 -35.52 84.97
N LEU A 89 -79.12 -34.41 84.92
CA LEU A 89 -77.67 -34.45 84.75
C LEU A 89 -76.94 -34.89 86.03
N ASN A 90 -77.48 -34.58 87.21
CA ASN A 90 -76.92 -35.02 88.48
C ASN A 90 -77.03 -36.55 88.66
N SER A 91 -78.11 -37.18 88.19
CA SER A 91 -78.23 -38.64 88.24
C SER A 91 -77.23 -39.38 87.33
N TRP A 92 -76.60 -38.66 86.38
CA TRP A 92 -75.53 -39.14 85.50
C TRP A 92 -74.12 -38.81 86.02
N GLY A 93 -73.98 -38.43 87.29
CA GLY A 93 -72.68 -38.26 87.97
C GLY A 93 -72.06 -36.86 87.86
N THR A 94 -72.83 -35.84 87.45
CA THR A 94 -72.42 -34.44 87.63
C THR A 94 -72.89 -33.92 89.00
N ASN A 95 -72.19 -32.94 89.57
CA ASN A 95 -72.45 -32.42 90.92
C ASN A 95 -72.91 -30.96 90.89
N PHE A 96 -74.02 -30.66 90.21
CA PHE A 96 -74.59 -29.32 90.20
C PHE A 96 -75.37 -29.02 91.49
N ASN A 97 -75.20 -27.81 92.03
CA ASN A 97 -75.88 -27.37 93.24
C ASN A 97 -77.39 -27.10 92.99
N THR A 98 -78.21 -28.10 93.26
CA THR A 98 -79.69 -28.04 93.19
C THR A 98 -80.34 -27.52 94.48
N SER A 99 -79.60 -27.36 95.58
CA SER A 99 -80.10 -26.93 96.89
C SER A 99 -80.71 -25.52 96.92
N ARG A 100 -80.56 -24.75 95.83
CA ARG A 100 -81.05 -23.37 95.71
C ARG A 100 -82.50 -23.26 95.27
N TYR A 101 -83.18 -24.39 95.07
CA TYR A 101 -84.57 -24.46 94.65
C TYR A 101 -85.33 -25.34 95.64
N GLU A 102 -86.40 -24.80 96.20
CA GLU A 102 -87.32 -25.60 97.01
C GLU A 102 -88.09 -26.54 96.08
N LYS A 103 -88.15 -27.83 96.44
CA LYS A 103 -88.96 -28.83 95.72
C LYS A 103 -90.43 -28.59 96.06
N THR A 104 -91.05 -27.61 95.40
CA THR A 104 -92.46 -27.27 95.57
C THR A 104 -93.37 -28.37 95.02
N PHE A 105 -94.62 -28.39 95.48
CA PHE A 105 -95.64 -29.35 95.02
C PHE A 105 -95.80 -29.31 93.48
N GLU A 106 -95.76 -28.12 92.89
CA GLU A 106 -95.81 -27.87 91.45
C GLU A 106 -94.68 -28.58 90.67
N TYR A 107 -93.51 -28.82 91.28
CA TYR A 107 -92.41 -29.55 90.61
C TYR A 107 -92.75 -31.04 90.44
N TYR A 108 -93.36 -31.62 91.48
CA TYR A 108 -93.82 -33.02 91.44
C TYR A 108 -95.04 -33.21 90.52
N GLU A 109 -95.81 -32.15 90.27
CA GLU A 109 -96.91 -32.13 89.31
C GLU A 109 -96.40 -31.97 87.87
N TYR A 110 -95.45 -31.05 87.62
CA TYR A 110 -94.75 -30.89 86.34
C TYR A 110 -94.06 -32.19 85.88
N LEU A 111 -93.40 -32.91 86.80
CA LEU A 111 -92.82 -34.23 86.53
C LEU A 111 -93.87 -35.30 86.17
N LYS A 112 -95.11 -35.21 86.68
CA LYS A 112 -96.22 -36.12 86.30
C LYS A 112 -96.78 -35.81 84.92
N GLU A 113 -96.74 -34.55 84.47
CA GLU A 113 -97.15 -34.19 83.10
C GLU A 113 -96.17 -34.69 82.04
N ILE A 114 -94.87 -34.80 82.38
CA ILE A 114 -93.81 -35.22 81.45
C ILE A 114 -93.86 -36.72 81.10
N ASP A 115 -94.37 -37.57 81.99
CA ASP A 115 -94.56 -39.01 81.74
C ASP A 115 -95.89 -39.54 82.28
N PRO A 116 -96.98 -39.43 81.50
CA PRO A 116 -98.30 -39.90 81.91
C PRO A 116 -98.46 -41.44 81.92
N LYS A 117 -97.38 -42.23 81.72
CA LYS A 117 -97.48 -43.69 81.54
C LYS A 117 -96.93 -44.54 82.68
N ASN A 118 -96.10 -44.00 83.58
CA ASN A 118 -95.49 -44.76 84.69
C ASN A 118 -95.70 -44.08 86.06
N GLY A 119 -96.85 -44.33 86.70
CA GLY A 119 -97.29 -43.66 87.94
C GLY A 119 -96.61 -44.05 89.26
N ASN A 120 -95.35 -44.51 89.28
CA ASN A 120 -94.62 -44.87 90.50
C ASN A 120 -93.30 -44.11 90.64
N TYR A 121 -93.25 -43.17 91.60
CA TYR A 121 -92.02 -42.46 91.96
C TYR A 121 -91.05 -43.37 92.75
N ILE A 122 -89.85 -43.57 92.21
CA ILE A 122 -88.70 -44.10 92.97
C ILE A 122 -87.83 -42.89 93.38
N PRO A 123 -87.54 -42.67 94.68
CA PRO A 123 -86.61 -41.61 95.08
C PRO A 123 -85.20 -41.95 94.60
N LEU A 124 -84.47 -40.98 94.05
CA LEU A 124 -83.04 -41.13 93.77
C LEU A 124 -82.26 -41.17 95.09
N SER A 125 -82.16 -42.36 95.68
CA SER A 125 -81.35 -42.64 96.86
C SER A 125 -79.89 -42.81 96.48
N THR A 126 -79.03 -42.09 97.20
CA THR A 126 -77.57 -42.26 97.24
C THR A 126 -77.18 -43.74 97.34
N LYS A 127 -76.28 -44.20 96.45
CA LYS A 127 -75.52 -45.45 96.62
C LYS A 127 -74.03 -45.14 96.56
N GLN A 128 -73.31 -45.60 97.57
CA GLN A 128 -71.85 -45.51 97.69
C GLN A 128 -71.17 -46.80 97.19
N SER A 129 -69.83 -46.72 97.08
CA SER A 129 -68.82 -47.80 97.07
C SER A 129 -68.77 -48.79 95.90
N ASP A 130 -67.74 -48.60 95.07
CA ASP A 130 -66.63 -49.52 94.78
C ASP A 130 -66.82 -50.95 94.21
N THR A 131 -66.27 -51.09 92.99
CA THR A 131 -65.25 -52.09 92.58
C THR A 131 -65.48 -53.60 92.84
N THR A 132 -65.75 -54.40 91.77
CA THR A 132 -64.76 -55.35 91.17
C THR A 132 -65.34 -56.24 90.04
N LEU A 133 -64.46 -56.57 89.07
CA LEU A 133 -64.43 -57.76 88.17
C LEU A 133 -65.48 -57.95 87.02
N ARG A 134 -65.05 -57.61 85.78
CA ARG A 134 -64.77 -58.50 84.60
C ARG A 134 -65.84 -59.54 84.12
N PRO A 135 -65.74 -60.04 82.86
CA PRO A 135 -65.78 -59.40 81.52
C PRO A 135 -66.96 -59.95 80.64
N SER A 136 -66.97 -59.58 79.36
CA SER A 136 -67.33 -60.43 78.18
C SER A 136 -68.51 -59.95 77.32
N ALA A 137 -68.38 -60.26 76.02
CA ALA A 137 -69.38 -60.30 74.95
C ALA A 137 -70.24 -59.04 74.69
N ALA A 138 -70.18 -58.57 73.44
CA ALA A 138 -71.06 -57.51 72.95
C ALA A 138 -72.53 -57.96 72.91
N PRO A 139 -73.47 -57.22 73.53
CA PRO A 139 -74.88 -57.30 73.18
C PRO A 139 -75.10 -56.58 71.85
N LYS A 140 -75.54 -57.32 70.84
CA LYS A 140 -76.39 -56.72 69.80
C LYS A 140 -77.71 -56.31 70.46
N ASP A 141 -78.41 -55.36 69.87
CA ASP A 141 -79.68 -54.79 70.35
C ASP A 141 -79.57 -53.74 71.48
N ALA A 142 -78.43 -53.04 71.56
CA ALA A 142 -78.25 -51.81 72.36
C ALA A 142 -79.00 -50.56 71.81
N PHE A 143 -80.24 -50.76 71.34
CA PHE A 143 -81.26 -49.72 71.20
C PHE A 143 -82.33 -49.83 72.32
N GLU A 144 -81.98 -50.48 73.43
CA GLU A 144 -82.74 -50.41 74.68
C GLU A 144 -82.90 -48.95 75.11
N ALA A 145 -84.13 -48.47 75.04
CA ALA A 145 -84.61 -47.18 75.54
C ALA A 145 -83.62 -46.01 75.43
N THR A 146 -83.73 -45.24 74.33
CA THR A 146 -83.37 -43.81 74.42
C THR A 146 -84.14 -43.25 75.60
N ASP A 147 -83.44 -42.91 76.68
CA ASP A 147 -84.07 -42.50 77.94
C ASP A 147 -85.09 -41.39 77.62
N PRO A 148 -86.40 -41.62 77.82
CA PRO A 148 -87.43 -40.68 77.38
C PRO A 148 -87.25 -39.32 78.04
N TYR A 149 -86.65 -39.27 79.23
CA TYR A 149 -86.32 -38.03 79.92
C TYR A 149 -85.17 -37.26 79.24
N ILE A 150 -84.20 -37.94 78.61
CA ILE A 150 -83.14 -37.30 77.79
C ILE A 150 -83.70 -36.81 76.46
N ALA A 151 -84.55 -37.58 75.79
CA ALA A 151 -85.22 -37.14 74.57
C ALA A 151 -86.06 -35.88 74.84
N ASN A 152 -86.83 -35.89 75.92
CA ASN A 152 -87.59 -34.73 76.39
C ASN A 152 -86.69 -33.55 76.81
N MET A 153 -85.55 -33.79 77.48
CA MET A 153 -84.56 -32.74 77.78
C MET A 153 -84.04 -32.07 76.49
N ILE A 154 -83.65 -32.87 75.48
CA ILE A 154 -83.14 -32.35 74.21
C ILE A 154 -84.24 -31.59 73.45
N ASP A 155 -85.48 -32.07 73.48
CA ASP A 155 -86.62 -31.36 72.87
C ASP A 155 -86.98 -30.07 73.62
N LEU A 156 -86.96 -30.04 74.96
CA LEU A 156 -87.15 -28.82 75.76
C LEU A 156 -86.08 -27.77 75.45
N LEU A 157 -84.81 -28.17 75.33
CA LEU A 157 -83.71 -27.30 74.90
C LEU A 157 -83.85 -26.86 73.43
N PHE A 158 -84.39 -27.72 72.56
CA PHE A 158 -84.59 -27.43 71.13
C PHE A 158 -85.74 -26.45 70.87
N TYR A 159 -86.88 -26.61 71.54
CA TYR A 159 -88.06 -25.74 71.36
C TYR A 159 -87.95 -24.41 72.10
N ASN A 160 -86.99 -24.23 73.01
CA ASN A 160 -86.75 -22.95 73.67
C ASN A 160 -86.22 -21.91 72.65
N LYS A 161 -87.13 -21.02 72.21
CA LYS A 161 -86.86 -19.95 71.25
C LYS A 161 -85.81 -18.93 71.72
N CYS A 162 -85.52 -18.84 73.02
CA CYS A 162 -84.55 -17.91 73.59
C CYS A 162 -83.13 -18.50 73.66
N LEU A 163 -82.99 -19.82 73.77
CA LEU A 163 -81.68 -20.49 73.76
C LEU A 163 -81.10 -20.65 72.35
N GLN A 164 -81.96 -20.87 71.34
CA GLN A 164 -81.55 -21.07 69.94
C GLN A 164 -80.66 -19.93 69.36
N PRO A 165 -80.95 -18.63 69.55
CA PRO A 165 -80.07 -17.56 69.10
C PRO A 165 -78.74 -17.54 69.87
N VAL A 166 -78.79 -17.75 71.19
CA VAL A 166 -77.60 -17.75 72.06
C VAL A 166 -76.62 -18.83 71.62
N ILE A 167 -77.12 -20.05 71.37
CA ILE A 167 -76.34 -21.18 70.85
C ILE A 167 -75.73 -20.84 69.48
N LYS A 168 -76.49 -20.26 68.56
CA LYS A 168 -75.98 -19.85 67.23
C LYS A 168 -74.93 -18.73 67.30
N THR A 169 -74.98 -17.86 68.32
CA THR A 169 -73.96 -16.81 68.55
C THR A 169 -72.74 -17.29 69.35
N ALA A 170 -72.82 -18.45 70.02
CA ALA A 170 -71.76 -18.98 70.86
C ALA A 170 -70.62 -19.60 70.02
N LYS A 171 -69.75 -18.74 69.47
CA LYS A 171 -68.74 -19.11 68.45
C LYS A 171 -67.67 -20.13 68.83
N ASN A 172 -67.58 -20.60 70.09
CA ASN A 172 -66.79 -21.79 70.48
C ASN A 172 -66.97 -22.14 71.98
N PRO A 173 -67.78 -23.16 72.32
CA PRO A 173 -67.57 -23.94 73.53
C PRO A 173 -66.51 -25.03 73.34
N ARG A 174 -66.06 -25.64 74.44
CA ARG A 174 -65.32 -26.91 74.39
C ARG A 174 -66.29 -28.05 74.04
N VAL A 175 -66.63 -28.18 72.77
CA VAL A 175 -67.43 -29.30 72.24
C VAL A 175 -66.58 -30.56 72.20
N ASP A 176 -67.14 -31.72 72.55
CA ASP A 176 -66.45 -33.00 72.40
C ASP A 176 -66.14 -33.29 70.93
N ARG A 177 -64.91 -33.72 70.66
CA ARG A 177 -64.39 -34.09 69.34
C ARG A 177 -65.25 -35.16 68.68
N ASN A 178 -65.82 -36.07 69.46
CA ASN A 178 -66.70 -37.13 68.97
C ASN A 178 -68.00 -36.55 68.36
N ILE A 179 -68.65 -35.60 69.05
CA ILE A 179 -69.90 -34.99 68.59
C ILE A 179 -69.66 -34.14 67.33
N MET A 180 -68.54 -33.42 67.25
CA MET A 180 -68.16 -32.69 66.04
C MET A 180 -67.89 -33.62 64.85
N SER A 181 -67.29 -34.78 65.07
CA SER A 181 -67.10 -35.80 64.02
C SER A 181 -68.45 -36.33 63.51
N ILE A 182 -69.39 -36.61 64.41
CA ILE A 182 -70.74 -37.06 64.06
C ILE A 182 -71.49 -35.97 63.27
N ILE A 183 -71.41 -34.70 63.69
CA ILE A 183 -72.02 -33.57 62.95
C ILE A 183 -71.44 -33.48 61.53
N LYS A 184 -70.12 -33.62 61.36
CA LYS A 184 -69.47 -33.62 60.04
C LYS A 184 -69.95 -34.78 59.16
N GLN A 185 -70.02 -36.00 59.72
CA GLN A 185 -70.52 -37.18 59.01
C GLN A 185 -72.00 -37.04 58.61
N PHE A 186 -72.84 -36.44 59.46
CA PHE A 186 -74.24 -36.14 59.12
C PHE A 186 -74.37 -35.02 58.07
N GLN A 187 -73.42 -34.08 58.00
CA GLN A 187 -73.35 -33.10 56.90
C GLN A 187 -72.92 -33.75 55.58
N GLU A 188 -71.92 -34.63 55.60
CA GLU A 188 -71.51 -35.42 54.44
C GLU A 188 -72.65 -36.31 53.95
N LEU A 189 -73.34 -37.00 54.87
CA LEU A 189 -74.55 -37.78 54.58
C LEU A 189 -75.68 -36.92 54.00
N ARG A 190 -75.89 -35.69 54.50
CA ARG A 190 -76.86 -34.74 53.94
C ARG A 190 -76.52 -34.36 52.51
N GLU A 191 -75.27 -34.05 52.20
CA GLU A 191 -74.87 -33.67 50.84
C GLU A 191 -74.87 -34.87 49.88
N ILE A 192 -74.56 -36.08 50.36
CA ILE A 192 -74.73 -37.33 49.60
C ILE A 192 -76.22 -37.58 49.34
N ALA A 193 -77.06 -37.59 50.37
CA ALA A 193 -78.50 -37.78 50.24
C ALA A 193 -79.16 -36.72 49.34
N LYS A 194 -78.69 -35.47 49.39
CA LYS A 194 -79.13 -34.42 48.47
C LYS A 194 -78.74 -34.73 47.02
N LYS A 195 -77.54 -35.27 46.78
CA LYS A 195 -77.10 -35.66 45.43
C LYS A 195 -77.81 -36.91 44.90
N THR A 196 -78.17 -37.86 45.76
CA THR A 196 -78.77 -39.14 45.33
C THR A 196 -80.30 -39.13 45.34
N LEU A 197 -80.96 -38.31 46.17
CA LEU A 197 -82.44 -38.25 46.25
C LEU A 197 -83.07 -37.22 45.30
N TYR A 198 -82.27 -36.35 44.68
CA TYR A 198 -82.73 -35.41 43.63
C TYR A 198 -82.14 -35.72 42.25
N VAL A 199 -81.57 -36.92 42.06
CA VAL A 199 -81.16 -37.44 40.74
C VAL A 199 -82.03 -38.65 40.45
N THR A 200 -82.69 -38.61 39.30
CA THR A 200 -83.61 -39.64 38.82
C THR A 200 -82.79 -40.73 38.11
N GLY A 201 -83.24 -42.00 38.15
CA GLY A 201 -82.47 -43.12 37.57
C GLY A 201 -82.16 -42.93 36.08
N ASP A 202 -83.09 -42.34 35.32
CA ASP A 202 -82.93 -41.99 33.91
C ASP A 202 -81.86 -40.90 33.68
N GLU A 203 -81.73 -39.95 34.61
CA GLU A 203 -80.71 -38.89 34.57
C GLU A 203 -79.31 -39.45 34.86
N GLU A 204 -79.21 -40.43 35.79
CA GLU A 204 -77.95 -41.13 36.07
C GLU A 204 -77.51 -42.02 34.89
N GLU A 205 -78.44 -42.71 34.21
CA GLU A 205 -78.13 -43.50 33.01
C GLU A 205 -77.75 -42.60 31.81
N ALA A 206 -78.37 -41.43 31.66
CA ALA A 206 -77.99 -40.44 30.66
C ALA A 206 -76.56 -39.92 30.90
N LEU A 207 -76.22 -39.61 32.16
CA LEU A 207 -74.90 -39.12 32.54
C LEU A 207 -73.80 -40.19 32.36
N ASP A 208 -74.07 -41.47 32.66
CA ASP A 208 -73.11 -42.55 32.38
C ASP A 208 -72.91 -42.79 30.87
N LYS A 209 -73.97 -42.66 30.05
CA LYS A 209 -73.85 -42.71 28.58
C LYS A 209 -73.00 -41.56 28.04
N GLU A 210 -73.19 -40.34 28.53
CA GLU A 210 -72.38 -39.17 28.17
C GLU A 210 -70.92 -39.36 28.61
N LEU A 211 -70.69 -39.81 29.85
CA LEU A 211 -69.36 -40.10 30.39
C LEU A 211 -68.62 -41.14 29.52
N ARG A 212 -69.29 -42.22 29.10
CA ARG A 212 -68.72 -43.22 28.19
C ARG A 212 -68.40 -42.67 26.80
N ARG A 213 -69.22 -41.75 26.26
CA ARG A 213 -68.94 -41.05 24.99
C ARG A 213 -67.72 -40.13 25.14
N ALA A 214 -67.65 -39.37 26.23
CA ALA A 214 -66.52 -38.52 26.56
C ALA A 214 -65.22 -39.32 26.74
N PHE A 215 -65.26 -40.48 27.42
CA PHE A 215 -64.10 -41.37 27.53
C PHE A 215 -63.64 -41.89 26.16
N LYS A 216 -64.55 -42.41 25.32
CA LYS A 216 -64.18 -42.87 23.96
C LYS A 216 -63.62 -41.75 23.08
N SER A 217 -64.19 -40.54 23.18
CA SER A 217 -63.67 -39.35 22.49
C SER A 217 -62.27 -38.99 23.00
N ASN A 218 -62.04 -39.04 24.32
CA ASN A 218 -60.74 -38.77 24.92
C ASN A 218 -59.68 -39.82 24.53
N ASP A 219 -60.05 -41.11 24.46
CA ASP A 219 -59.16 -42.18 23.98
C ASP A 219 -58.76 -41.97 22.50
N LEU A 220 -59.71 -41.56 21.65
CA LEU A 220 -59.44 -41.21 20.25
C LEU A 220 -58.56 -39.96 20.13
N LEU A 221 -58.84 -38.93 20.93
CA LEU A 221 -58.03 -37.71 20.97
C LEU A 221 -56.61 -37.99 21.50
N ALA A 222 -56.45 -38.89 22.46
CA ALA A 222 -55.14 -39.33 22.95
C ALA A 222 -54.35 -40.04 21.85
N ALA A 223 -54.97 -40.95 21.09
CA ALA A 223 -54.34 -41.59 19.95
C ALA A 223 -53.92 -40.57 18.87
N ILE A 224 -54.79 -39.64 18.50
CA ILE A 224 -54.49 -38.56 17.54
C ILE A 224 -53.34 -37.67 18.06
N ILE A 225 -53.31 -37.36 19.35
CA ILE A 225 -52.23 -36.60 19.99
C ILE A 225 -50.89 -37.36 19.90
N ASP A 226 -50.90 -38.69 20.05
CA ASP A 226 -49.68 -39.49 19.96
C ASP A 226 -49.21 -39.67 18.51
N ASP A 227 -50.11 -39.87 17.54
CA ASP A 227 -49.79 -39.84 16.10
C ASP A 227 -49.17 -38.50 15.69
N LEU A 228 -49.75 -37.38 16.16
CA LEU A 228 -49.22 -36.03 15.90
C LEU A 228 -47.86 -35.80 16.56
N LYS A 229 -47.60 -36.36 17.75
CA LYS A 229 -46.26 -36.32 18.37
C LYS A 229 -45.24 -37.11 17.55
N GLU A 230 -45.60 -38.28 17.05
CA GLU A 230 -44.70 -39.10 16.23
C GLU A 230 -44.33 -38.38 14.92
N GLU A 231 -45.31 -37.77 14.26
CA GLU A 231 -45.10 -36.97 13.05
C GLU A 231 -44.23 -35.72 13.31
N LEU A 232 -44.47 -35.01 14.41
CA LEU A 232 -43.63 -33.87 14.83
C LEU A 232 -42.18 -34.32 15.11
N GLU A 233 -41.98 -35.50 15.69
CA GLU A 233 -40.65 -36.05 15.98
C GLU A 233 -39.94 -36.57 14.71
N LYS A 234 -40.68 -37.09 13.71
CA LYS A 234 -40.14 -37.38 12.36
C LYS A 234 -39.66 -36.09 11.68
N GLN A 235 -40.50 -35.07 11.65
CA GLN A 235 -40.16 -33.77 11.04
C GLN A 235 -38.97 -33.10 11.74
N ARG A 236 -38.86 -33.22 13.07
CA ARG A 236 -37.67 -32.77 13.82
C ARG A 236 -36.39 -33.49 13.41
N LYS A 237 -36.45 -34.82 13.23
CA LYS A 237 -35.30 -35.62 12.78
C LYS A 237 -34.89 -35.25 11.35
N GLU A 238 -35.84 -35.21 10.42
CA GLU A 238 -35.55 -34.80 9.03
C GLU A 238 -34.96 -33.39 8.94
N LEU A 239 -35.49 -32.43 9.71
CA LEU A 239 -34.95 -31.08 9.77
C LEU A 239 -33.56 -31.04 10.41
N GLY A 240 -33.32 -31.87 11.43
CA GLY A 240 -32.01 -32.04 12.07
C GLY A 240 -30.97 -32.63 11.12
N ASP A 241 -31.33 -33.66 10.35
CA ASP A 241 -30.46 -34.28 9.35
C ASP A 241 -30.13 -33.31 8.20
N GLN A 242 -31.14 -32.57 7.70
CA GLN A 242 -30.92 -31.50 6.72
C GLN A 242 -30.04 -30.36 7.25
N LEU A 243 -30.14 -30.03 8.55
CA LEU A 243 -29.28 -29.05 9.20
C LEU A 243 -27.85 -29.57 9.31
N ASN A 244 -27.66 -30.81 9.78
CA ASN A 244 -26.36 -31.46 9.88
C ASN A 244 -25.66 -31.55 8.51
N GLU A 245 -26.38 -31.87 7.44
CA GLU A 245 -25.83 -31.92 6.08
C GLU A 245 -25.37 -30.54 5.60
N LYS A 246 -26.15 -29.48 5.90
CA LYS A 246 -25.75 -28.09 5.63
C LYS A 246 -24.54 -27.67 6.47
N VAL A 247 -24.44 -28.08 7.73
CA VAL A 247 -23.28 -27.81 8.60
C VAL A 247 -22.01 -28.42 8.01
N LYS A 248 -22.02 -29.70 7.60
CA LYS A 248 -20.87 -30.33 6.91
C LYS A 248 -20.46 -29.58 5.64
N ILE A 249 -21.45 -29.12 4.86
CA ILE A 249 -21.20 -28.32 3.65
C ILE A 249 -20.53 -26.99 4.01
N PHE A 250 -20.98 -26.31 5.07
CA PHE A 250 -20.34 -25.09 5.57
C PHE A 250 -18.91 -25.34 6.07
N GLU A 251 -18.67 -26.43 6.81
CA GLU A 251 -17.34 -26.83 7.27
C GLU A 251 -16.38 -27.07 6.09
N MET A 252 -16.80 -27.85 5.09
CA MET A 252 -16.03 -28.08 3.86
C MET A 252 -15.73 -26.76 3.10
N TYR A 253 -16.70 -25.84 3.01
CA TYR A 253 -16.45 -24.54 2.38
C TYR A 253 -15.55 -23.64 3.21
N HIS A 254 -15.61 -23.72 4.54
CA HIS A 254 -14.73 -22.98 5.44
C HIS A 254 -13.28 -23.46 5.33
N GLU A 255 -13.06 -24.78 5.33
CA GLU A 255 -11.76 -25.41 5.08
C GLU A 255 -11.18 -24.99 3.72
N LYS A 256 -11.99 -25.06 2.65
CA LYS A 256 -11.57 -24.58 1.31
C LYS A 256 -11.21 -23.10 1.31
N MET A 257 -11.94 -22.26 2.05
CA MET A 257 -11.69 -20.82 2.14
C MET A 257 -10.37 -20.52 2.87
N GLU A 258 -10.09 -21.21 3.97
CA GLU A 258 -8.82 -21.07 4.70
C GLU A 258 -7.64 -21.63 3.87
N ASN A 259 -7.77 -22.79 3.22
CA ASN A 259 -6.73 -23.32 2.32
C ASN A 259 -6.42 -22.34 1.17
N ILE A 260 -7.43 -21.75 0.53
CA ILE A 260 -7.25 -20.73 -0.52
C ILE A 260 -6.53 -19.49 0.02
N LYS A 261 -6.85 -19.08 1.25
CA LYS A 261 -6.24 -17.92 1.93
C LYS A 261 -4.79 -18.19 2.32
N GLU A 262 -4.46 -19.39 2.78
CA GLU A 262 -3.07 -19.82 3.03
C GLU A 262 -2.27 -19.89 1.73
N ASP A 263 -2.81 -20.49 0.67
CA ASP A 263 -2.19 -20.52 -0.67
C ASP A 263 -1.91 -19.11 -1.19
N PHE A 264 -2.87 -18.19 -1.08
CA PHE A 264 -2.66 -16.79 -1.48
C PHE A 264 -1.61 -16.08 -0.63
N GLN A 265 -1.57 -16.32 0.68
CA GLN A 265 -0.53 -15.74 1.55
C GLN A 265 0.86 -16.25 1.19
N GLN A 266 1.01 -17.56 0.94
CA GLN A 266 2.27 -18.16 0.50
C GLN A 266 2.70 -17.64 -0.88
N GLN A 267 1.78 -17.60 -1.85
CA GLN A 267 2.06 -17.04 -3.19
C GLN A 267 2.46 -15.57 -3.12
N TYR A 268 1.74 -14.76 -2.34
CA TYR A 268 2.06 -13.34 -2.13
C TYR A 268 3.44 -13.15 -1.50
N SER A 269 3.76 -13.92 -0.45
CA SER A 269 5.08 -13.89 0.20
C SER A 269 6.21 -14.29 -0.76
N ASN A 270 5.99 -15.32 -1.58
CA ASN A 270 6.97 -15.79 -2.56
C ASN A 270 7.19 -14.75 -3.68
N ILE A 271 6.12 -14.15 -4.20
CA ILE A 271 6.20 -13.09 -5.22
C ILE A 271 6.93 -11.86 -4.66
N LEU A 272 6.60 -11.45 -3.43
CA LEU A 272 7.26 -10.32 -2.77
C LEU A 272 8.76 -10.58 -2.64
N HIS A 273 9.16 -11.72 -2.06
CA HIS A 273 10.56 -12.07 -1.85
C HIS A 273 11.36 -12.19 -3.15
N GLU A 274 10.81 -12.84 -4.18
CA GLU A 274 11.49 -12.94 -5.48
C GLU A 274 11.59 -11.56 -6.16
N SER A 275 10.59 -10.68 -6.00
CA SER A 275 10.63 -9.32 -6.52
C SER A 275 11.69 -8.45 -5.83
N GLU A 276 11.83 -8.55 -4.51
CA GLU A 276 12.87 -7.87 -3.72
C GLU A 276 14.27 -8.34 -4.12
N LYS A 277 14.45 -9.66 -4.27
CA LYS A 277 15.70 -10.28 -4.73
C LYS A 277 16.09 -9.84 -6.15
N ILE A 278 15.13 -9.77 -7.08
CA ILE A 278 15.34 -9.23 -8.44
C ILE A 278 15.68 -7.74 -8.39
N MET A 279 15.02 -6.96 -7.52
CA MET A 279 15.30 -5.53 -7.34
C MET A 279 16.73 -5.31 -6.80
N MET A 280 17.13 -6.06 -5.77
CA MET A 280 18.46 -6.00 -5.19
C MET A 280 19.55 -6.37 -6.21
N HIS A 281 19.33 -7.44 -7.01
CA HIS A 281 20.26 -7.80 -8.07
C HIS A 281 20.41 -6.69 -9.11
N LYS A 282 19.30 -6.09 -9.56
CA LYS A 282 19.32 -4.98 -10.53
C LYS A 282 19.96 -3.71 -9.97
N SER A 283 19.81 -3.41 -8.68
CA SER A 283 20.52 -2.30 -8.02
C SER A 283 22.02 -2.54 -8.05
N ASN A 284 22.47 -3.70 -7.58
CA ASN A 284 23.87 -4.07 -7.55
C ASN A 284 24.52 -4.12 -8.96
N GLU A 285 23.80 -4.65 -9.95
CA GLU A 285 24.22 -4.63 -11.36
C GLU A 285 24.35 -3.19 -11.90
N SER A 286 23.42 -2.29 -11.53
CA SER A 286 23.51 -0.88 -11.88
C SER A 286 24.67 -0.16 -11.19
N GLU A 287 24.91 -0.44 -9.91
CA GLU A 287 26.02 0.13 -9.13
C GLU A 287 27.38 -0.31 -9.68
N ILE A 288 27.55 -1.59 -10.01
CA ILE A 288 28.76 -2.11 -10.68
C ILE A 288 28.97 -1.39 -12.02
N ARG A 289 27.93 -1.31 -12.85
CA ARG A 289 28.03 -0.65 -14.16
C ARG A 289 28.30 0.86 -14.06
N GLN A 290 27.79 1.53 -13.03
CA GLN A 290 28.11 2.93 -12.74
C GLN A 290 29.57 3.09 -12.30
N ALA A 291 30.09 2.16 -11.50
CA ALA A 291 31.50 2.16 -11.10
C ALA A 291 32.44 1.92 -12.30
N GLU A 292 32.12 0.98 -13.18
CA GLU A 292 32.85 0.72 -14.44
C GLU A 292 32.88 1.97 -15.34
N LEU A 293 31.72 2.57 -15.61
CA LEU A 293 31.62 3.79 -16.42
C LEU A 293 32.36 4.98 -15.78
N ALA A 294 32.37 5.09 -14.45
CA ALA A 294 33.13 6.11 -13.74
C ALA A 294 34.65 5.86 -13.77
N GLU A 295 35.10 4.61 -13.82
CA GLU A 295 36.50 4.25 -14.01
C GLU A 295 36.96 4.56 -15.44
N ASP A 296 36.16 4.19 -16.44
CA ASP A 296 36.48 4.45 -17.85
C ASP A 296 36.45 5.95 -18.18
N ALA A 297 35.53 6.72 -17.59
CA ALA A 297 35.57 8.18 -17.68
C ALA A 297 36.87 8.77 -17.11
N LYS A 298 37.35 8.26 -15.96
CA LYS A 298 38.64 8.68 -15.37
C LYS A 298 39.83 8.30 -16.26
N LYS A 299 39.84 7.09 -16.84
CA LYS A 299 40.87 6.66 -17.79
C LYS A 299 40.91 7.57 -19.02
N LEU A 300 39.74 7.90 -19.59
CA LEU A 300 39.64 8.74 -20.77
C LEU A 300 40.09 10.19 -20.50
N ILE A 301 39.75 10.74 -19.33
CA ILE A 301 40.25 12.05 -18.89
C ILE A 301 41.78 12.04 -18.78
N ALA A 302 42.37 11.05 -18.11
CA ALA A 302 43.83 10.95 -17.97
C ALA A 302 44.55 10.77 -19.33
N GLN A 303 43.95 10.00 -20.26
CA GLN A 303 44.46 9.88 -21.63
C GLN A 303 44.39 11.21 -22.39
N TYR A 304 43.29 11.94 -22.26
CA TYR A 304 43.12 13.26 -22.87
C TYR A 304 44.11 14.30 -22.32
N GLU A 305 44.31 14.34 -21.00
CA GLU A 305 45.28 15.23 -20.35
C GLU A 305 46.72 14.93 -20.81
N THR A 306 47.08 13.64 -20.94
CA THR A 306 48.39 13.21 -21.44
C THR A 306 48.59 13.64 -22.90
N LEU A 307 47.60 13.41 -23.76
CA LEU A 307 47.64 13.80 -25.18
C LEU A 307 47.71 15.32 -25.35
N LEU A 308 47.02 16.07 -24.48
CA LEU A 308 47.05 17.53 -24.47
C LEU A 308 48.45 18.07 -24.11
N ASP A 309 49.11 17.52 -23.09
CA ASP A 309 50.48 17.92 -22.74
C ASP A 309 51.48 17.55 -23.85
N ASP A 310 51.36 16.36 -24.45
CA ASP A 310 52.16 15.95 -25.61
C ASP A 310 52.00 16.94 -26.78
N HIS A 311 50.77 17.33 -27.11
CA HIS A 311 50.50 18.32 -28.17
C HIS A 311 51.07 19.71 -27.84
N LEU A 312 50.91 20.19 -26.59
CA LEU A 312 51.47 21.47 -26.15
C LEU A 312 53.01 21.46 -26.18
N ASN A 313 53.63 20.35 -25.79
CA ASN A 313 55.08 20.16 -25.87
C ASN A 313 55.58 20.12 -27.32
N GLN A 314 54.89 19.39 -28.21
CA GLN A 314 55.19 19.38 -29.65
C GLN A 314 55.03 20.76 -30.30
N GLU A 315 54.00 21.51 -29.91
CA GLU A 315 53.79 22.89 -30.38
C GLU A 315 54.93 23.80 -29.91
N LYS A 316 55.29 23.74 -28.62
CA LYS A 316 56.38 24.52 -28.02
C LYS A 316 57.74 24.23 -28.68
N ILE A 317 58.02 22.96 -28.97
CA ILE A 317 59.21 22.54 -29.73
C ILE A 317 59.16 23.13 -31.16
N SER A 318 58.02 23.08 -31.83
CA SER A 318 57.84 23.60 -33.19
C SER A 318 57.97 25.13 -33.26
N ARG A 319 57.38 25.86 -32.30
CA ARG A 319 57.56 27.31 -32.13
C ARG A 319 59.04 27.66 -31.89
N SER A 320 59.75 26.88 -31.06
CA SER A 320 61.19 27.07 -30.82
C SER A 320 62.03 26.83 -32.07
N LYS A 321 61.71 25.79 -32.87
CA LYS A 321 62.37 25.52 -34.17
C LYS A 321 62.12 26.68 -35.16
N ARG A 322 60.87 27.14 -35.30
CA ARG A 322 60.50 28.28 -36.14
C ARG A 322 61.28 29.54 -35.74
N PHE A 323 61.27 29.91 -34.47
CA PHE A 323 61.99 31.08 -33.97
C PHE A 323 63.50 31.03 -34.24
N LYS A 324 64.13 29.84 -34.10
CA LYS A 324 65.55 29.65 -34.45
C LYS A 324 65.81 29.86 -35.95
N ALA A 325 64.94 29.33 -36.82
CA ALA A 325 65.06 29.49 -38.27
C ALA A 325 64.84 30.96 -38.70
N GLU A 326 63.83 31.63 -38.13
CA GLU A 326 63.57 33.07 -38.34
C GLU A 326 64.75 33.93 -37.88
N THR A 327 65.34 33.62 -36.72
CA THR A 327 66.55 34.30 -36.23
C THR A 327 67.75 34.07 -37.15
N GLN A 328 67.93 32.87 -37.68
CA GLN A 328 68.99 32.58 -38.66
C GLN A 328 68.79 33.34 -39.97
N LEU A 329 67.56 33.39 -40.49
CA LEU A 329 67.19 34.15 -41.68
C LEU A 329 67.42 35.65 -41.48
N GLN A 330 67.00 36.21 -40.35
CA GLN A 330 67.25 37.62 -40.02
C GLN A 330 68.75 37.93 -39.94
N ASN A 331 69.55 37.03 -39.37
CA ASN A 331 71.01 37.17 -39.32
C ASN A 331 71.66 37.07 -40.71
N TRP A 332 71.12 36.24 -41.62
CA TRP A 332 71.59 36.17 -43.01
C TRP A 332 71.20 37.42 -43.80
N LEU A 333 69.96 37.90 -43.65
CA LEU A 333 69.48 39.14 -44.27
C LEU A 333 70.36 40.32 -43.84
N THR A 334 70.56 40.50 -42.53
CA THR A 334 71.40 41.58 -41.98
C THR A 334 72.84 41.53 -42.52
N LYS A 335 73.42 40.32 -42.67
CA LYS A 335 74.75 40.15 -43.28
C LYS A 335 74.77 40.47 -44.77
N PHE A 336 73.72 40.11 -45.50
CA PHE A 336 73.59 40.39 -46.92
C PHE A 336 73.40 41.89 -47.17
N ASP A 337 72.52 42.54 -46.41
CA ASP A 337 72.31 44.00 -46.47
C ASP A 337 73.61 44.75 -46.14
N GLN A 338 74.40 44.26 -45.17
CA GLN A 338 75.70 44.83 -44.85
C GLN A 338 76.74 44.61 -45.96
N ASP A 339 76.90 43.40 -46.51
CA ASP A 339 77.84 43.16 -47.63
C ASP A 339 77.43 43.94 -48.88
N ILE A 340 76.14 44.01 -49.21
CA ILE A 340 75.63 44.84 -50.32
C ILE A 340 75.94 46.34 -50.06
N GLY A 341 75.75 46.83 -48.84
CA GLY A 341 76.13 48.20 -48.46
C GLY A 341 77.63 48.46 -48.59
N ASP A 342 78.47 47.55 -48.10
CA ASP A 342 79.93 47.62 -48.19
C ASP A 342 80.42 47.54 -49.65
N LYS A 343 79.77 46.71 -50.48
CA LYS A 343 80.05 46.56 -51.92
C LYS A 343 79.61 47.78 -52.72
N GLN A 344 78.44 48.34 -52.43
CA GLN A 344 77.96 49.58 -53.04
C GLN A 344 78.90 50.74 -52.70
N GLY A 345 79.32 50.87 -51.43
CA GLY A 345 80.31 51.86 -51.02
C GLY A 345 81.71 51.66 -51.63
N GLN A 346 82.13 50.41 -51.88
CA GLN A 346 83.34 50.10 -52.65
C GLN A 346 83.20 50.50 -54.13
N TYR A 347 82.06 50.20 -54.74
CA TYR A 347 81.76 50.55 -56.13
C TYR A 347 81.70 52.07 -56.34
N GLU A 348 81.04 52.81 -55.45
CA GLU A 348 80.94 54.27 -55.52
C GLU A 348 82.31 54.94 -55.40
N LYS A 349 83.18 54.47 -54.49
CA LYS A 349 84.57 54.93 -54.39
C LYS A 349 85.38 54.64 -55.65
N LEU A 350 85.34 53.40 -56.14
CA LEU A 350 86.09 53.02 -57.34
C LEU A 350 85.59 53.75 -58.59
N LYS A 351 84.28 54.02 -58.65
CA LYS A 351 83.68 54.84 -59.70
C LYS A 351 84.15 56.29 -59.61
N GLN A 352 84.18 56.87 -58.40
CA GLN A 352 84.75 58.21 -58.19
C GLN A 352 86.22 58.27 -58.65
N GLU A 353 87.06 57.33 -58.22
CA GLU A 353 88.47 57.25 -58.65
C GLU A 353 88.61 57.06 -60.17
N TYR A 354 87.70 56.33 -60.81
CA TYR A 354 87.67 56.15 -62.26
C TYR A 354 87.26 57.44 -62.98
N ASP A 355 86.19 58.10 -62.53
CA ASP A 355 85.70 59.36 -63.11
C ASP A 355 86.75 60.48 -62.93
N GLU A 356 87.45 60.51 -61.80
CA GLU A 356 88.59 61.41 -61.54
C GLU A 356 89.76 61.13 -62.52
N LYS A 357 90.23 59.88 -62.62
CA LYS A 357 91.32 59.51 -63.55
C LYS A 357 90.94 59.68 -65.02
N LYS A 358 89.67 59.49 -65.37
CA LYS A 358 89.15 59.75 -66.71
C LYS A 358 89.25 61.25 -67.03
N ALA A 359 88.83 62.12 -66.11
CA ALA A 359 88.98 63.57 -66.27
C ALA A 359 90.45 64.03 -66.25
N GLU A 360 91.36 63.32 -65.58
CA GLU A 360 92.81 63.54 -65.71
C GLU A 360 93.36 63.10 -67.08
N THR A 361 92.83 61.99 -67.63
CA THR A 361 93.24 61.44 -68.93
C THR A 361 92.76 62.33 -70.06
N GLU A 362 91.50 62.76 -70.03
CA GLU A 362 90.92 63.72 -70.99
C GLU A 362 91.74 65.03 -71.03
N LYS A 363 92.17 65.58 -69.89
CA LYS A 363 93.06 66.75 -69.83
C LYS A 363 94.47 66.49 -70.38
N LEU A 364 95.01 65.28 -70.19
CA LEU A 364 96.32 64.92 -70.74
C LEU A 364 96.26 64.68 -72.25
N GLU A 365 95.14 64.17 -72.76
CA GLU A 365 94.85 64.06 -74.19
C GLU A 365 94.70 65.46 -74.80
N GLU A 366 93.93 66.37 -74.20
CA GLU A 366 93.83 67.80 -74.63
C GLU A 366 95.21 68.49 -74.69
N LEU A 367 96.04 68.33 -73.66
CA LEU A 367 97.41 68.87 -73.62
C LEU A 367 98.35 68.22 -74.64
N LEU A 368 98.11 66.96 -75.00
CA LEU A 368 98.91 66.25 -76.00
C LEU A 368 98.50 66.64 -77.42
N GLU A 369 97.20 66.84 -77.69
CA GLU A 369 96.71 67.44 -78.94
C GLU A 369 97.30 68.85 -79.15
N GLU A 370 97.31 69.70 -78.10
CA GLU A 370 97.94 71.03 -78.15
C GLU A 370 99.46 70.94 -78.45
N GLN A 371 100.17 70.00 -77.84
CA GLN A 371 101.59 69.76 -78.12
C GLN A 371 101.86 69.14 -79.50
N GLU A 372 100.97 68.30 -80.03
CA GLU A 372 101.09 67.76 -81.38
C GLU A 372 100.89 68.86 -82.43
N ASP A 373 99.92 69.76 -82.24
CA ASP A 373 99.73 70.94 -83.10
C ASP A 373 100.95 71.88 -83.07
N GLU A 374 101.50 72.18 -81.88
CA GLU A 374 102.76 72.95 -81.75
C GLU A 374 103.94 72.26 -82.45
N TYR A 375 104.09 70.93 -82.27
CA TYR A 375 105.15 70.14 -82.88
C TYR A 375 105.03 70.09 -84.42
N ILE A 376 103.82 69.94 -84.96
CA ILE A 376 103.54 69.97 -86.40
C ILE A 376 103.91 71.35 -86.96
N SER A 377 103.54 72.44 -86.27
CA SER A 377 103.90 73.81 -86.67
C SER A 377 105.42 74.01 -86.70
N LEU A 378 106.13 73.62 -85.64
CA LEU A 378 107.59 73.73 -85.55
C LEU A 378 108.32 72.86 -86.58
N MET A 379 107.78 71.68 -86.90
CA MET A 379 108.36 70.78 -87.91
C MET A 379 108.16 71.31 -89.34
N GLU A 380 107.04 71.97 -89.64
CA GLU A 380 106.83 72.65 -90.91
C GLU A 380 107.72 73.90 -91.02
N GLU A 381 107.87 74.70 -89.95
CA GLU A 381 108.82 75.82 -89.92
C GLU A 381 110.26 75.35 -90.16
N LYS A 382 110.69 74.27 -89.48
CA LYS A 382 112.00 73.64 -89.70
C LYS A 382 112.18 73.15 -91.13
N ARG A 383 111.14 72.53 -91.72
CA ARG A 383 111.16 72.09 -93.12
C ARG A 383 111.33 73.27 -94.08
N VAL A 384 110.63 74.37 -93.85
CA VAL A 384 110.75 75.60 -94.66
C VAL A 384 112.16 76.19 -94.57
N GLU A 385 112.76 76.22 -93.38
CA GLU A 385 114.13 76.71 -93.20
C GLU A 385 115.19 75.76 -93.81
N GLU A 386 115.01 74.44 -93.69
CA GLU A 386 115.87 73.46 -94.38
C GLU A 386 115.78 73.59 -95.90
N GLU A 387 114.58 73.82 -96.45
CA GLU A 387 114.36 74.09 -97.87
C GLU A 387 115.00 75.44 -98.29
N ARG A 388 114.94 76.47 -97.44
CA ARG A 388 115.62 77.76 -97.65
C ARG A 388 117.13 77.59 -97.74
N ILE A 389 117.75 76.90 -96.77
CA ILE A 389 119.19 76.59 -96.73
C ILE A 389 119.61 75.74 -97.93
N TYR A 390 118.81 74.74 -98.32
CA TYR A 390 119.11 73.90 -99.47
C TYR A 390 119.10 74.70 -100.78
N ASN A 391 118.12 75.61 -100.94
CA ASN A 391 118.02 76.50 -102.10
C ASN A 391 119.19 77.51 -102.16
N GLU A 392 119.59 78.10 -101.04
CA GLU A 392 120.79 78.95 -100.97
C GLU A 392 122.06 78.18 -101.36
N MET A 393 122.24 76.96 -100.84
CA MET A 393 123.39 76.13 -101.17
C MET A 393 123.40 75.68 -102.64
N ALA A 394 122.23 75.35 -103.22
CA ALA A 394 122.08 75.08 -104.64
C ALA A 394 122.42 76.30 -105.52
N TYR A 395 122.00 77.50 -105.11
CA TYR A 395 122.32 78.76 -105.77
C TYR A 395 123.83 79.08 -105.71
N HIS A 396 124.46 78.91 -104.56
CA HIS A 396 125.91 79.03 -104.41
C HIS A 396 126.69 78.02 -105.26
N LEU A 397 126.20 76.77 -105.40
CA LEU A 397 126.78 75.78 -106.31
C LEU A 397 126.66 76.21 -107.78
N LEU A 398 125.54 76.81 -108.18
CA LEU A 398 125.32 77.34 -109.53
C LEU A 398 126.31 78.46 -109.86
N ILE A 399 126.46 79.45 -108.96
CA ILE A 399 127.44 80.55 -109.09
C ILE A 399 128.87 79.99 -109.18
N ASN A 400 129.25 79.07 -108.28
CA ASN A 400 130.57 78.46 -108.28
C ASN A 400 130.85 77.65 -109.56
N ARG A 401 129.82 77.02 -110.16
CA ARG A 401 129.93 76.32 -111.44
C ARG A 401 130.12 77.28 -112.61
N ALA A 402 129.42 78.42 -112.61
CA ALA A 402 129.62 79.49 -113.60
C ALA A 402 131.03 80.10 -113.49
N ALA A 403 131.47 80.45 -112.28
CA ALA A 403 132.81 80.98 -112.01
C ALA A 403 133.92 80.01 -112.46
N ARG A 404 133.81 78.71 -112.13
CA ARG A 404 134.75 77.69 -112.62
C ARG A 404 134.77 77.60 -114.15
N LYS A 405 133.64 77.75 -114.83
CA LYS A 405 133.55 77.73 -116.30
C LYS A 405 134.33 78.89 -116.91
N ILE A 406 134.14 80.12 -116.40
CA ILE A 406 134.87 81.33 -116.80
C ILE A 406 136.38 81.15 -116.57
N GLN A 407 136.78 80.72 -115.37
CA GLN A 407 138.20 80.48 -115.04
C GLN A 407 138.86 79.43 -115.96
N ARG A 408 138.11 78.41 -116.41
CA ARG A 408 138.64 77.36 -117.29
C ARG A 408 138.95 77.90 -118.69
N TYR A 409 138.07 78.72 -119.27
CA TYR A 409 138.33 79.39 -120.55
C TYR A 409 139.51 80.37 -120.45
N TRP A 410 139.63 81.12 -119.34
CA TRP A 410 140.77 82.02 -119.11
C TRP A 410 142.11 81.29 -119.03
N ARG A 411 142.19 80.14 -118.35
CA ARG A 411 143.41 79.30 -118.29
C ARG A 411 143.77 78.74 -119.68
N ALA A 412 142.78 78.26 -120.44
CA ALA A 412 142.97 77.74 -121.79
C ALA A 412 143.42 78.79 -122.82
N TYR A 413 143.12 80.08 -122.59
CA TYR A 413 143.67 81.20 -123.36
C TYR A 413 145.15 81.45 -122.99
N ARG A 414 145.49 81.43 -121.69
CA ARG A 414 146.85 81.67 -121.18
C ARG A 414 147.87 80.64 -121.69
N GLU A 415 147.51 79.35 -121.71
CA GLU A 415 148.41 78.28 -122.15
C GLU A 415 148.78 78.32 -123.65
N ARG A 416 147.92 78.89 -124.51
CA ARG A 416 148.22 79.04 -125.95
C ARG A 416 149.27 80.11 -126.22
N ARG A 417 149.47 81.07 -125.30
CA ARG A 417 150.44 82.17 -125.45
C ARG A 417 151.87 81.80 -125.05
N ALA A 418 152.06 80.75 -124.25
CA ALA A 418 153.34 80.43 -123.60
C ALA A 418 154.30 79.48 -124.37
N LYS A 419 153.97 79.06 -125.60
CA LYS A 419 154.75 78.02 -126.35
C LYS A 419 155.79 78.55 -127.34
N ARG A 420 156.41 79.72 -127.11
CA ARG A 420 157.55 80.24 -127.90
C ARG A 420 158.75 80.57 -126.98
N LYS A 421 159.85 79.81 -127.09
CA LYS A 421 161.11 79.82 -126.27
C LYS A 421 160.89 79.40 -124.78
N GLY A 422 161.68 78.56 -124.11
CA GLY A 422 162.81 77.69 -124.49
C GLY A 422 163.37 76.85 -123.31
N LYS A 423 163.20 75.51 -123.39
CA LYS A 423 164.01 74.33 -122.95
C LYS A 423 165.03 74.31 -121.75
N LYS A 424 165.05 73.12 -121.09
CA LYS A 424 165.94 72.56 -120.01
C LYS A 424 165.71 73.14 -118.60
N GLY A 425 165.62 72.40 -117.48
CA GLY A 425 165.67 70.96 -117.14
C GLY A 425 165.34 70.76 -115.62
N LYS A 426 165.53 69.64 -114.88
CA LYS A 426 165.91 68.22 -115.19
C LYS A 426 165.71 67.26 -113.95
N GLY A 427 164.51 66.68 -113.72
CA GLY A 427 164.29 65.48 -112.87
C GLY A 427 163.37 65.63 -111.63
N GLY A 428 162.60 64.61 -111.19
CA GLY A 428 162.32 63.31 -111.84
C GLY A 428 161.41 62.33 -111.07
N LYS A 429 160.71 61.43 -111.83
CA LYS A 429 160.08 60.12 -111.49
C LYS A 429 158.98 60.07 -110.39
N LYS A 430 157.70 59.75 -110.70
CA LYS A 430 157.03 58.43 -111.01
C LYS A 430 156.57 57.70 -109.71
N SER A 431 155.40 57.04 -109.61
CA SER A 431 154.37 56.70 -110.63
C SER A 431 153.08 56.04 -110.06
N ARG A 432 151.90 56.32 -110.69
CA ARG A 432 150.73 55.40 -110.92
C ARG A 432 149.95 54.87 -109.68
N PHE A 433 148.67 54.45 -109.73
CA PHE A 433 147.67 54.33 -110.82
C PHE A 433 146.20 54.38 -110.31
N GLU A 434 145.27 54.52 -111.28
CA GLU A 434 143.83 54.16 -111.40
C GLU A 434 142.89 53.98 -110.17
N PHE A 435 141.64 54.49 -110.06
CA PHE A 435 140.44 54.60 -110.94
C PHE A 435 139.40 53.46 -110.76
N LYS A 436 138.31 53.72 -110.00
CA LYS A 436 136.90 53.38 -110.32
C LYS A 436 135.91 53.69 -109.18
N ALA A 437 134.65 53.91 -109.55
CA ALA A 437 133.44 53.92 -108.71
C ALA A 437 132.49 52.79 -109.22
N PRO A 438 131.21 52.64 -108.82
CA PRO A 438 130.45 53.05 -107.60
C PRO A 438 129.59 51.86 -107.02
N ARG A 439 128.60 52.18 -106.16
CA ARG A 439 127.32 51.46 -105.83
C ARG A 439 127.18 50.66 -104.51
N ILE A 440 126.17 51.07 -103.73
CA ILE A 440 124.99 50.32 -103.22
C ILE A 440 125.08 48.77 -103.19
N ILE A 441 124.74 48.16 -102.04
CA ILE A 441 123.81 47.00 -101.88
C ILE A 441 123.46 46.77 -100.39
N VAL A 442 122.28 46.15 -100.15
CA VAL A 442 121.69 45.76 -98.86
C VAL A 442 121.63 44.23 -98.76
N THR A 443 121.94 43.64 -97.59
CA THR A 443 121.45 42.38 -96.95
C THR A 443 122.46 41.94 -95.87
N ARG A 444 122.15 41.44 -94.67
CA ARG A 444 121.05 40.64 -94.05
C ARG A 444 121.16 39.11 -94.27
N THR A 445 121.56 38.40 -93.21
CA THR A 445 121.32 36.98 -92.83
C THR A 445 122.09 36.71 -91.51
N SER A 446 121.79 35.76 -90.60
CA SER A 446 120.73 34.73 -90.38
C SER A 446 120.91 34.25 -88.91
N ASP A 447 119.88 34.02 -88.06
CA ASP A 447 118.88 32.91 -88.02
C ASP A 447 119.51 31.51 -87.78
N PRO A 448 118.83 30.47 -87.21
CA PRO A 448 117.35 30.28 -87.13
C PRO A 448 116.70 29.56 -85.90
N ASN A 449 115.36 29.67 -85.80
CA ASN A 449 114.28 28.70 -85.41
C ASN A 449 114.42 27.73 -84.21
N VAL A 450 113.34 27.44 -83.47
CA VAL A 450 112.24 26.47 -83.78
C VAL A 450 111.14 26.57 -82.68
N ALA A 451 109.83 26.35 -82.86
CA ALA A 451 108.90 26.30 -84.00
C ALA A 451 107.42 26.13 -83.50
N LEU A 452 106.41 26.30 -84.39
CA LEU A 452 104.98 25.81 -84.38
C LEU A 452 104.11 25.94 -83.09
N GLY A 453 102.83 26.35 -83.13
CA GLY A 453 101.94 26.62 -84.27
C GLY A 453 100.56 27.18 -83.84
N THR A 454 99.65 27.34 -84.81
CA THR A 454 98.29 27.92 -84.69
C THR A 454 97.31 26.99 -83.95
N ASP A 455 96.17 27.40 -83.37
CA ASP A 455 95.06 28.05 -84.10
C ASP A 455 93.92 28.64 -83.22
N LYS A 456 92.98 29.30 -83.90
CA LYS A 456 91.84 30.07 -83.38
C LYS A 456 90.78 29.23 -82.66
N LYS A 457 90.07 29.86 -81.70
CA LYS A 457 88.59 29.87 -81.70
C LYS A 457 87.99 31.02 -80.88
N ILE A 458 87.37 31.96 -81.58
CA ILE A 458 86.42 32.93 -81.02
C ILE A 458 85.06 32.24 -80.89
N LYS A 459 84.38 32.38 -79.75
CA LYS A 459 82.93 32.64 -79.68
C LYS A 459 82.51 33.13 -78.30
N GLN A 460 81.53 34.04 -78.31
CA GLN A 460 80.92 34.64 -77.12
C GLN A 460 80.09 33.59 -76.35
N HIS A 461 79.86 33.80 -75.05
CA HIS A 461 78.50 34.08 -74.55
C HIS A 461 78.54 34.79 -73.19
N VAL A 462 77.49 35.56 -72.95
CA VAL A 462 77.25 36.44 -71.79
C VAL A 462 76.30 35.75 -70.79
N PHE A 463 76.31 36.21 -69.52
CA PHE A 463 75.33 36.01 -68.43
C PHE A 463 74.02 35.24 -68.77
N GLU A 464 73.61 34.30 -67.91
CA GLU A 464 72.47 34.52 -67.00
C GLU A 464 72.23 33.43 -65.92
N SER A 465 71.72 33.90 -64.76
CA SER A 465 70.85 33.24 -63.76
C SER A 465 71.02 31.77 -63.32
N LEU A 466 71.37 31.62 -62.03
CA LEU A 466 70.54 31.02 -60.97
C LEU A 466 69.44 30.00 -61.36
N SER A 467 69.57 28.74 -60.92
CA SER A 467 68.49 28.00 -60.24
C SER A 467 69.04 26.81 -59.43
N ASN A 468 68.43 26.55 -58.28
CA ASN A 468 68.82 25.54 -57.28
C ASN A 468 68.29 24.13 -57.66
N PRO A 469 68.89 23.03 -57.16
CA PRO A 469 68.36 21.68 -57.32
C PRO A 469 67.41 21.26 -56.17
N ASN A 470 66.94 20.01 -56.24
CA ASN A 470 66.18 19.24 -55.24
C ASN A 470 64.65 19.44 -55.20
N SER A 471 63.95 18.62 -55.97
CA SER A 471 62.57 18.19 -55.71
C SER A 471 62.51 16.68 -55.43
N GLU A 472 62.96 16.26 -54.25
CA GLU A 472 62.63 14.91 -53.74
C GLU A 472 61.20 14.92 -53.18
N VAL A 473 60.24 14.49 -53.98
CA VAL A 473 58.84 14.36 -53.55
C VAL A 473 58.67 13.08 -52.74
N PHE A 474 58.71 13.22 -51.42
CA PHE A 474 58.32 12.18 -50.47
C PHE A 474 56.83 11.88 -50.57
N THR A 475 56.47 10.72 -51.12
CA THR A 475 55.10 10.19 -51.07
C THR A 475 54.83 9.53 -49.70
N LYS A 476 54.35 10.31 -48.73
CA LYS A 476 53.79 9.76 -47.49
C LYS A 476 52.27 9.60 -47.60
N LYS A 477 51.81 8.42 -47.19
CA LYS A 477 50.40 8.02 -47.14
C LYS A 477 49.67 8.85 -46.08
N GLU A 478 48.57 9.49 -46.47
CA GLU A 478 47.52 9.85 -45.52
C GLU A 478 46.55 8.67 -45.41
N SER A 479 46.50 8.05 -44.23
CA SER A 479 45.47 7.08 -43.85
C SER A 479 44.65 7.70 -42.74
N THR A 480 43.53 8.32 -43.09
CA THR A 480 42.50 8.76 -42.15
C THR A 480 41.76 7.55 -41.57
N PRO A 481 41.77 7.32 -40.24
CA PRO A 481 40.72 6.57 -39.60
C PRO A 481 39.49 7.47 -39.43
N ILE A 482 38.33 7.01 -39.90
CA ILE A 482 37.05 7.61 -39.53
C ILE A 482 36.63 6.98 -38.20
N PHE A 483 36.31 7.84 -37.23
CA PHE A 483 35.53 7.55 -36.03
C PHE A 483 34.36 8.53 -36.00
#